data_AF-A0A7W9G8L0-F1
#
_entry.id   AF-A0A7W9G8L0-F1
#
_cell.length_a   1.000
_cell.length_b   1.000
_cell.length_c   1.000
_cell.angle_alpha   90.00
_cell.angle_beta   90.00
_cell.angle_gamma   90.00
#
_symmetry.space_group_name_H-M   'P 1'
#
loop_
_entity.id
_entity.type
_entity.pdbx_description
1 polymer ?
#
loop_
_entity_poly.entity_id
_entity_poly.type
_entity_poly.pdbx_seq_one_letter_code
_entity_poly.pdbx_strand_id
1 'polypeptide(L)' 'MATIDQLEAAGFDLTTASGDQIAVLQSLSDEELQVLVSIKARMEEAADVEAHAYASGGWCW' A
#
# COMPACT_ATOMS: atom_id res chain seq x y z
N MET A 1 -9.34 -10.70 11.26
CA MET A 1 -7.87 -10.68 11.31
C MET A 1 -7.35 -10.33 9.95
N ALA A 2 -7.11 -9.03 9.76
CA ALA A 2 -6.30 -8.55 8.65
C ALA A 2 -4.85 -8.91 8.96
N THR A 3 -4.16 -9.44 7.97
CA THR A 3 -2.79 -9.94 8.11
C THR A 3 -1.90 -9.27 7.07
N ILE A 4 -0.59 -9.40 7.24
CA ILE A 4 0.40 -8.95 6.24
C ILE A 4 0.07 -9.50 4.84
N ASP A 5 -0.43 -10.74 4.75
CA ASP A 5 -0.84 -11.35 3.47
C ASP A 5 -1.93 -10.54 2.75
N GLN A 6 -2.78 -9.81 3.49
CA GLN A 6 -3.80 -8.94 2.88
C GLN A 6 -3.20 -7.67 2.29
N LEU A 7 -2.08 -7.17 2.84
CA LEU A 7 -1.33 -6.08 2.23
C LEU A 7 -0.66 -6.55 0.92
N GLU A 8 -0.05 -7.73 0.92
CA GLU A 8 0.52 -8.30 -0.32
C GLU A 8 -0.58 -8.54 -1.37
N ALA A 9 -1.72 -9.11 -0.98
CA ALA A 9 -2.86 -9.32 -1.87
C ALA A 9 -3.46 -7.99 -2.37
N ALA A 10 -3.40 -6.93 -1.57
CA ALA A 10 -3.76 -5.58 -1.98
C ALA A 10 -2.71 -4.93 -2.88
N GLY A 11 -1.54 -5.56 -3.12
CA GLY A 11 -0.50 -5.11 -4.03
C GLY A 11 0.60 -4.25 -3.39
N PHE A 12 0.75 -4.27 -2.07
CA PHE A 12 1.93 -3.69 -1.42
C PHE A 12 3.15 -4.57 -1.73
N ASP A 13 4.23 -3.98 -2.23
CA ASP A 13 5.50 -4.70 -2.41
C ASP A 13 6.23 -4.80 -1.07
N LEU A 14 6.11 -5.95 -0.42
CA LEU A 14 6.80 -6.24 0.84
C LEU A 14 8.13 -6.97 0.62
N THR A 15 8.51 -7.29 -0.63
CA THR A 15 9.74 -8.04 -0.91
C THR A 15 11.00 -7.22 -0.64
N THR A 16 10.87 -5.89 -0.64
CA THR A 16 11.94 -4.93 -0.34
C THR A 16 11.86 -4.36 1.07
N ALA A 17 10.82 -4.72 1.84
CA ALA A 17 10.61 -4.21 3.18
C ALA A 17 11.69 -4.74 4.15
N SER A 18 12.23 -3.85 4.98
CA SER A 18 13.15 -4.25 6.04
C SER A 18 12.42 -5.01 7.15
N GLY A 19 13.15 -5.77 7.96
CA GLY A 19 12.58 -6.49 9.10
C GLY A 19 11.83 -5.58 10.07
N ASP A 20 12.32 -4.36 10.29
CA ASP A 20 11.66 -3.37 11.15
C ASP A 20 10.35 -2.85 10.54
N GLN A 21 10.30 -2.67 9.22
CA GLN A 21 9.08 -2.27 8.52
C GLN A 21 8.02 -3.38 8.60
N ILE A 22 8.43 -4.63 8.42
CA ILE A 22 7.54 -5.79 8.59
C ILE A 22 7.04 -5.88 10.04
N ALA A 23 7.90 -5.65 11.03
CA ALA A 23 7.50 -5.67 12.44
C ALA A 23 6.47 -4.57 12.77
N VAL A 24 6.62 -3.37 12.19
CA VAL A 24 5.62 -2.31 12.30
C VAL A 24 4.29 -2.76 11.70
N LEU A 25 4.28 -3.29 10.47
CA LEU A 25 3.05 -3.76 9.82
C LEU A 25 2.37 -4.90 10.61
N GLN A 26 3.13 -5.79 11.23
CA GLN A 26 2.61 -6.86 12.09
C GLN A 26 2.04 -6.35 13.42
N SER A 27 2.44 -5.16 13.86
CA SER A 27 1.97 -4.55 15.11
C SER A 27 0.65 -3.78 14.96
N LEU A 28 0.23 -3.51 13.72
CA LEU A 28 -0.99 -2.78 13.40
C LEU A 28 -2.25 -3.60 13.71
N SER A 29 -3.32 -2.90 14.07
CA SER A 29 -4.64 -3.52 14.25
C SER A 29 -5.29 -3.87 12.89
N ASP A 30 -6.34 -4.70 12.95
CA ASP A 30 -7.14 -5.05 11.77
C ASP A 30 -7.70 -3.80 11.05
N GLU A 31 -8.14 -2.81 11.83
CA GLU A 31 -8.68 -1.54 11.32
C GLU A 31 -7.60 -0.70 10.64
N GLU A 32 -6.41 -0.62 11.23
CA GLU A 32 -5.28 0.14 10.66
C GLU A 32 -4.81 -0.46 9.34
N LEU A 33 -4.75 -1.79 9.25
CA LEU A 33 -4.46 -2.50 8.00
C LEU A 33 -5.52 -2.23 6.92
N GLN A 34 -6.81 -2.21 7.30
CA GLN A 34 -7.88 -1.85 6.35
C GLN A 34 -7.78 -0.40 5.85
N VAL A 35 -7.34 0.52 6.70
CA VAL A 35 -7.10 1.91 6.29
C VAL A 35 -5.99 1.96 5.25
N LEU A 36 -4.88 1.24 5.43
CA LEU A 36 -3.80 1.16 4.45
C LEU A 36 -4.27 0.62 3.09
N VAL A 37 -5.02 -0.48 3.10
CA VAL A 37 -5.62 -1.05 1.87
C VAL A 37 -6.55 -0.04 1.19
N SER A 38 -7.37 0.66 1.98
CA SER A 38 -8.32 1.67 1.49
C SER A 38 -7.63 2.91 0.92
N ILE A 39 -6.45 3.28 1.43
CA ILE A 39 -5.63 4.36 0.90
C ILE A 39 -5.03 3.94 -0.44
N LYS A 40 -4.43 2.75 -0.52
CA LYS A 40 -3.84 2.24 -1.77
C LYS A 40 -4.88 2.18 -2.90
N ALA A 41 -6.06 1.62 -2.63
CA ALA A 41 -7.13 1.54 -3.62
C ALA A 41 -7.54 2.92 -4.16
N ARG A 42 -7.62 3.94 -3.29
CA ARG A 42 -7.90 5.32 -3.71
C ARG A 42 -6.77 5.95 -4.50
N MET A 43 -5.53 5.63 -4.17
CA MET A 43 -4.37 6.11 -4.93
C MET A 43 -4.33 5.50 -6.33
N GLU A 44 -4.65 4.22 -6.48
CA GLU A 44 -4.77 3.58 -7.79
C GLU A 44 -5.92 4.15 -8.61
N GLU A 45 -7.09 4.34 -7.99
CA GLU A 45 -8.24 4.99 -8.64
C GLU A 45 -7.90 6.43 -9.07
N ALA A 46 -7.17 7.18 -8.24
CA ALA A 46 -6.69 8.51 -8.60
C ALA A 46 -5.61 8.48 -9.69
N ALA A 47 -4.72 7.48 -9.69
CA ALA A 47 -3.72 7.30 -10.72
C ALA A 47 -4.36 6.98 -12.08
N ASP A 48 -5.46 6.23 -12.10
CA ASP A 48 -6.25 6.01 -13.32
C ASP A 48 -6.89 7.30 -13.86
N VAL A 49 -7.17 8.27 -12.97
CA VAL A 49 -7.67 9.61 -13.35
C VAL A 49 -6.52 10.54 -13.81
N GLU A 50 -5.33 10.47 -13.18
CA GLU A 50 -4.13 11.21 -13.60
C GLU A 50 -3.37 10.60 -14.78
N ALA A 51 -3.65 9.36 -15.19
CA ALA A 51 -3.07 8.78 -16.41
C ALA A 51 -3.46 9.54 -17.69
N HIS A 52 -4.42 10.47 -17.63
CA HIS A 52 -4.71 11.45 -18.68
C HIS A 52 -3.94 12.77 -18.56
N ALA A 53 -3.28 13.03 -17.43
CA ALA A 53 -2.60 14.27 -17.11
C ALA A 53 -1.26 13.99 -16.43
N TYR A 54 -0.19 14.02 -17.24
CA TYR A 54 1.19 14.20 -16.82
C TYR A 54 1.94 12.99 -16.25
N ALA A 55 2.60 12.32 -17.19
CA ALA A 55 3.94 11.80 -16.96
C ALA A 55 4.88 12.91 -16.45
N SER A 56 5.07 13.03 -15.13
CA SER A 56 6.31 13.55 -14.57
C SER A 56 6.41 13.31 -13.07
N GLY A 57 7.32 12.40 -12.70
CA GLY A 57 8.28 12.68 -11.65
C GLY A 57 7.83 12.40 -10.22
N GLY A 58 8.06 11.17 -9.79
CA GLY A 58 8.14 10.82 -8.38
C GLY A 58 8.39 9.33 -8.24
N TRP A 59 9.59 8.96 -7.83
CA TRP A 59 9.92 7.58 -7.51
C TRP A 59 9.04 7.14 -6.34
N CYS A 60 8.03 6.33 -6.62
CA CYS A 60 7.24 5.59 -5.65
C CYS A 60 6.97 4.21 -6.24
N TRP A 61 7.81 3.24 -5.88
CA TRP A 61 7.47 1.82 -5.78
C TRP A 61 8.33 1.22 -4.68
#